data_AF-A0A963Q9Z3-F1
#
_entry.id   AF-A0A963Q9Z3-F1
#
_cell.length_a   1.000
_cell.length_b   1.000
_cell.length_c   1.000
_cell.angle_alpha   90.00
_cell.angle_beta   90.00
_cell.angle_gamma   90.00
#
_symmetry.space_group_name_H-M   'P 1'
#
loop_
_entity.id
_entity.type
_entity.pdbx_description
1 polymer ?
#
loop_
_entity_poly.entity_id
_entity_poly.type
_entity_poly.pdbx_seq_one_letter_code
_entity_poly.pdbx_strand_id
1 'polypeptide(L)'
;MARSARARWSASRDPRSCTLEFNGRPGFFVLFQPWEHGEHPAPQDLLDASLAASAALRLARFIRRAHFEVRALELEVTHLPTPDGLVLTLAIHVVGQLTDERQQRLLQVANGCAIRKILSGKIAVVTLEHLQREDR
;
A
#
# COMPACT_ATOMS: atom_id res chain seq x y z
N MET A 1 11.38 3.05 17.25
CA MET A 1 9.96 3.14 17.68
C MET A 1 9.16 2.15 16.86
N ALA A 2 8.37 1.29 17.50
CA ALA A 2 7.47 0.38 16.80
C ALA A 2 6.40 1.19 16.06
N ARG A 3 6.18 0.89 14.78
CA ARG A 3 5.06 1.45 14.00
C ARG A 3 3.85 0.54 14.20
N SER A 4 2.66 1.12 14.29
CA SER A 4 1.42 0.36 14.46
C SER A 4 0.33 0.85 13.51
N ALA A 5 -0.54 -0.06 13.10
CA ALA A 5 -1.80 0.23 12.44
C ALA A 5 -2.92 -0.42 13.26
N ARG A 6 -4.05 0.26 13.42
CA ARG A 6 -5.21 -0.25 14.15
C ARG A 6 -6.47 -0.05 13.32
N ALA A 7 -7.24 -1.12 13.16
CA ALA A 7 -8.61 -1.04 12.67
C ALA A 7 -9.58 -1.09 13.86
N ARG A 8 -10.63 -0.27 13.83
CA ARG A 8 -11.70 -0.27 14.84
C ARG A 8 -13.07 -0.34 14.18
N TRP A 9 -13.84 -1.33 14.59
CA TRP A 9 -15.26 -1.48 14.28
C TRP A 9 -16.08 -1.31 15.57
N SER A 10 -17.30 -0.81 15.45
CA SER A 10 -18.22 -0.69 16.57
C SER A 10 -19.66 -0.77 16.10
N ALA A 11 -20.48 -1.57 16.77
CA ALA A 11 -21.91 -1.72 16.48
C ALA A 11 -22.71 -0.42 16.61
N SER A 12 -22.21 0.57 17.35
CA SER A 12 -22.85 1.88 17.49
C SER A 12 -22.56 2.84 16.33
N ARG A 13 -21.70 2.44 15.39
CA ARG A 13 -21.40 3.14 14.14
C ARG A 13 -22.02 2.37 12.97
N ASP A 14 -21.81 2.84 11.74
CA ASP A 14 -22.22 2.07 10.56
C ASP A 14 -21.56 0.68 10.60
N PRO A 15 -22.37 -0.40 10.69
CA PRO A 15 -21.86 -1.77 10.85
C PRO A 15 -21.07 -2.26 9.63
N ARG A 16 -21.20 -1.60 8.49
CA ARG A 16 -20.46 -1.90 7.26
C ARG A 16 -19.10 -1.21 7.23
N SER A 17 -18.75 -0.47 8.28
CA SER A 17 -17.61 0.42 8.26
C SER A 17 -16.59 0.12 9.36
N CYS A 18 -15.30 0.31 9.06
CA CYS A 18 -14.25 0.35 10.09
C CYS A 18 -13.34 1.56 9.90
N THR A 19 -12.77 2.05 11.01
CA THR A 19 -11.86 3.20 11.02
C THR A 19 -10.42 2.74 11.17
N LEU A 20 -9.51 3.35 10.42
CA LEU A 20 -8.07 3.05 10.47
C LEU A 20 -7.31 4.14 11.22
N GLU A 21 -6.33 3.73 12.02
CA GLU A 21 -5.42 4.62 12.74
C GLU A 21 -3.98 4.16 12.50
N PHE A 22 -3.08 5.10 12.19
CA PHE A 22 -1.69 4.82 11.91
C PHE A 22 -0.79 5.56 12.89
N ASN A 23 0.01 4.83 13.66
CA ASN A 23 0.96 5.35 14.65
C ASN A 23 0.33 6.34 15.65
N GLY A 24 -0.85 6.02 16.21
CA GLY A 24 -1.51 6.89 17.19
C GLY A 24 -2.28 8.06 16.58
N ARG A 25 -2.27 8.21 15.25
CA ARG A 25 -2.95 9.32 14.55
C ARG A 25 -4.20 8.79 13.84
N PRO A 26 -5.37 9.43 14.03
CA PRO A 26 -6.57 9.03 13.30
C PRO A 26 -6.31 9.12 11.80
N GLY A 27 -6.46 7.99 11.11
CA GLY A 27 -6.44 7.91 9.66
C GLY A 27 -7.86 8.09 9.12
N PHE A 28 -8.01 8.92 8.10
CA PHE A 28 -9.29 9.20 7.43
C PHE A 28 -9.67 8.09 6.43
N PHE A 29 -9.60 6.83 6.83
CA PHE A 29 -10.03 5.73 5.97
C PHE A 29 -11.12 4.95 6.65
N VAL A 30 -12.32 5.11 6.10
CA VAL A 30 -13.47 4.29 6.38
C VAL A 30 -13.53 3.24 5.27
N LEU A 31 -13.29 1.98 5.62
CA LEU A 31 -13.51 0.88 4.68
C LEU A 31 -14.99 0.52 4.76
N PHE A 32 -15.69 0.50 3.63
CA PHE A 32 -17.12 0.16 3.58
C PHE A 32 -17.34 -1.21 2.95
N GLN A 33 -18.34 -1.92 3.44
CA GLN A 33 -18.89 -3.11 2.81
C GLN A 33 -20.23 -2.82 2.13
N PRO A 34 -20.52 -3.44 0.97
CA PRO A 34 -19.63 -4.29 0.18
C PRO A 34 -18.56 -3.44 -0.54
N TRP A 35 -17.38 -4.01 -0.75
CA TRP A 35 -16.32 -3.45 -1.61
C TRP A 35 -16.64 -3.64 -3.11
N GLU A 36 -17.76 -4.28 -3.41
CA GLU A 36 -18.25 -4.47 -4.77
C GLU A 36 -18.56 -3.11 -5.39
N HIS A 37 -18.13 -2.91 -6.63
CA HIS A 37 -18.27 -1.68 -7.44
C HIS A 37 -17.27 -0.55 -7.17
N GLY A 38 -16.29 -0.71 -6.26
CA GLY A 38 -15.14 0.20 -6.17
C GLY A 38 -15.43 1.60 -5.62
N GLU A 39 -16.58 1.82 -4.98
CA GLU A 39 -16.92 3.11 -4.36
C GLU A 39 -16.05 3.42 -3.12
N HIS A 40 -15.51 2.39 -2.47
CA HIS A 40 -14.65 2.49 -1.31
C HIS A 40 -13.50 1.49 -1.38
N PRO A 41 -12.31 1.82 -0.86
CA PRO A 41 -11.19 0.89 -0.86
C PRO A 41 -11.50 -0.34 -0.01
N ALA A 42 -11.14 -1.51 -0.54
CA ALA A 42 -11.08 -2.75 0.18
C ALA A 42 -9.79 -2.83 1.02
N PRO A 43 -9.72 -3.71 2.04
CA PRO A 43 -8.50 -3.89 2.82
C PRO A 43 -7.25 -4.23 1.99
N GLN A 44 -7.42 -4.98 0.89
CA GLN A 44 -6.32 -5.35 -0.01
C GLN A 44 -5.75 -4.12 -0.74
N ASP A 45 -6.58 -3.13 -1.08
CA ASP A 45 -6.15 -1.92 -1.77
C ASP A 45 -5.15 -1.10 -0.94
N LEU A 46 -5.17 -1.25 0.39
CA LEU A 46 -4.18 -0.63 1.27
C LEU A 46 -2.79 -1.26 1.12
N LEU A 47 -2.72 -2.56 0.86
CA LEU A 47 -1.46 -3.25 0.57
C LEU A 47 -0.90 -2.79 -0.77
N ASP A 48 -1.76 -2.69 -1.78
CA ASP A 48 -1.42 -2.23 -3.12
C ASP A 48 -0.94 -0.78 -3.11
N ALA A 49 -1.69 0.10 -2.45
CA ALA A 49 -1.33 1.50 -2.25
C ALA A 49 -0.01 1.66 -1.50
N SER A 50 0.28 0.79 -0.52
CA SER A 50 1.55 0.78 0.20
C SER A 50 2.73 0.49 -0.74
N LEU A 51 2.60 -0.50 -1.63
CA LEU A 51 3.62 -0.84 -2.63
C LEU A 51 3.82 0.31 -3.64
N ALA A 52 2.71 0.82 -4.21
CA ALA A 52 2.73 1.94 -5.17
C ALA A 52 3.38 3.18 -4.56
N ALA A 53 2.94 3.60 -3.37
CA ALA A 53 3.46 4.79 -2.69
C ALA A 53 4.94 4.65 -2.32
N SER A 54 5.38 3.48 -1.85
CA SER A 54 6.79 3.23 -1.52
C SER A 54 7.70 3.37 -2.73
N ALA A 55 7.27 2.85 -3.89
CA ALA A 55 8.00 2.98 -5.15
C ALA A 55 7.98 4.42 -5.67
N ALA A 56 6.81 5.07 -5.67
CA ALA A 56 6.64 6.46 -6.12
C ALA A 56 7.55 7.43 -5.34
N LEU A 57 7.54 7.37 -4.01
CA LEU A 57 8.38 8.23 -3.17
C LEU A 57 9.88 8.01 -3.40
N ARG A 58 10.28 6.77 -3.69
CA ARG A 58 11.67 6.42 -4.00
C ARG A 58 12.08 6.97 -5.37
N LEU A 59 11.23 6.82 -6.38
CA LEU A 59 11.44 7.37 -7.73
C LEU A 59 11.48 8.89 -7.70
N ALA A 60 10.51 9.54 -7.07
CA ALA A 60 10.46 11.00 -6.95
C ALA A 60 11.74 11.56 -6.30
N ARG A 61 12.23 10.90 -5.24
CA ARG A 61 13.50 11.26 -4.60
C ARG A 61 14.69 11.11 -5.55
N PHE A 62 14.73 10.04 -6.34
CA PHE A 62 15.80 9.79 -7.29
C PHE A 62 15.79 10.78 -8.45
N ILE A 63 14.64 10.97 -9.10
CA ILE A 63 14.40 11.96 -10.17
C ILE A 63 14.90 13.35 -9.74
N ARG A 64 14.52 13.79 -8.53
CA ARG A 64 14.94 15.09 -8.00
C ARG A 64 16.45 15.21 -7.81
N ARG A 65 17.12 14.15 -7.34
CA ARG A 65 18.59 14.15 -7.13
C ARG A 65 19.36 14.05 -8.43
N ALA A 66 18.80 13.38 -9.43
CA ALA A 66 19.42 13.18 -10.73
C ALA A 66 19.06 14.29 -11.74
N HIS A 67 18.24 15.27 -11.35
CA HIS A 67 17.78 16.38 -12.18
C HIS A 67 17.13 15.92 -13.50
N PHE A 68 16.31 14.86 -13.44
CA PHE A 68 15.60 14.38 -14.63
C PHE A 68 14.40 15.29 -14.94
N GLU A 69 14.17 15.56 -16.22
CA GLU A 69 13.02 16.33 -16.71
C GLU A 69 11.75 15.48 -16.76
N VAL A 70 11.28 15.07 -15.57
CA VAL A 70 10.01 14.36 -15.40
C VAL A 70 8.95 15.33 -14.92
N ARG A 71 7.84 15.41 -15.65
CA ARG A 71 6.69 16.28 -15.36
C ARG A 71 5.64 15.58 -14.52
N ALA A 72 5.42 14.29 -14.73
CA ALA A 72 4.47 13.49 -13.94
C ALA A 72 4.97 12.06 -13.75
N LEU A 73 4.56 11.48 -12.63
CA LEU A 73 4.87 10.11 -12.24
C LEU A 73 3.60 9.52 -11.62
N GLU A 74 3.13 8.41 -12.17
CA GLU A 74 1.97 7.67 -11.70
C GLU A 74 2.31 6.18 -11.62
N LEU A 75 1.89 5.53 -10.55
CA LEU A 75 2.11 4.11 -10.35
C LEU A 75 0.80 3.46 -9.97
N GLU A 76 0.52 2.33 -10.60
CA GLU A 76 -0.64 1.52 -10.34
C GLU A 76 -0.19 0.13 -9.89
N VAL A 77 -0.90 -0.45 -8.93
CA VAL A 77 -0.71 -1.84 -8.54
C VAL A 77 -2.00 -2.59 -8.81
N THR A 78 -1.87 -3.71 -9.52
CA THR A 78 -2.94 -4.69 -9.65
C THR A 78 -2.53 -5.96 -8.93
N HIS A 79 -3.50 -6.64 -8.30
CA HIS A 79 -3.27 -7.90 -7.63
C HIS A 79 -4.08 -9.03 -8.26
N LEU A 80 -3.49 -10.23 -8.31
CA LEU A 80 -4.13 -11.44 -8.78
C LEU A 80 -3.86 -12.58 -7.80
N PRO A 81 -4.88 -13.10 -7.10
CA PRO A 81 -4.74 -14.31 -6.29
C PRO A 81 -4.39 -15.51 -7.19
N THR A 82 -3.48 -16.35 -6.72
CA THR A 82 -3.08 -17.59 -7.37
C THR A 82 -3.19 -18.76 -6.38
N PRO A 83 -3.18 -20.03 -6.85
CA PRO A 83 -3.20 -21.18 -5.93
C PRO A 83 -2.06 -21.16 -4.91
N ASP A 84 -0.92 -20.61 -5.29
CA ASP A 84 0.30 -20.57 -4.47
C ASP A 84 0.53 -19.22 -3.77
N GLY A 85 -0.38 -18.26 -3.90
CA GLY A 85 -0.25 -16.96 -3.24
C GLY A 85 -0.92 -15.79 -3.96
N LEU A 86 -0.17 -14.69 -4.10
CA LEU A 86 -0.64 -13.42 -4.64
C LEU A 86 0.41 -12.83 -5.57
N VAL A 87 0.02 -12.49 -6.79
CA VAL A 87 0.87 -11.77 -7.74
C VAL A 87 0.50 -10.29 -7.71
N LEU A 88 1.47 -9.43 -7.41
CA LEU A 88 1.33 -7.97 -7.46
C LEU A 88 2.10 -7.41 -8.66
N THR A 89 1.40 -6.74 -9.55
CA THR A 89 1.98 -6.10 -10.75
C THR A 89 2.04 -4.61 -10.53
N LEU A 90 3.25 -4.03 -10.58
CA LEU A 90 3.47 -2.59 -10.45
C LEU A 90 3.69 -1.97 -11.84
N ALA A 91 2.71 -1.22 -12.33
CA ALA A 91 2.86 -0.40 -13.53
C ALA A 91 3.46 0.97 -13.17
N ILE A 92 4.37 1.46 -13.99
CA ILE A 92 5.06 2.75 -13.78
C ILE A 92 4.86 3.61 -15.03
N HIS A 93 4.12 4.70 -14.87
CA HIS A 93 3.84 5.67 -15.91
C HIS A 93 4.65 6.93 -15.62
N VAL A 94 5.52 7.31 -16.57
CA VAL A 94 6.38 8.49 -16.45
C VAL A 94 6.16 9.40 -17.64
N VAL A 95 5.86 10.68 -17.39
CA VAL A 95 5.72 11.70 -18.42
C VAL A 95 6.90 12.65 -18.32
N GLY A 96 7.79 12.65 -19.31
CA GLY A 96 9.01 13.45 -19.28
C GLY A 96 10.00 13.10 -20.41
N GLN A 97 11.13 13.81 -20.45
CA GLN A 97 12.22 13.48 -21.38
C GLN A 97 13.18 12.48 -20.73
N LEU A 98 13.12 11.23 -21.18
CA LEU A 98 13.97 10.15 -20.68
C LEU A 98 14.58 9.39 -21.85
N THR A 99 15.88 9.15 -21.78
CA THR A 99 16.54 8.16 -22.64
C THR A 99 16.28 6.76 -22.10
N ASP A 100 16.55 5.75 -22.92
CA ASP A 100 16.38 4.34 -22.55
C ASP A 100 17.21 3.99 -21.29
N GLU A 101 18.43 4.53 -21.15
CA GLU A 101 19.27 4.32 -19.97
C GLU A 101 18.62 4.91 -18.71
N ARG A 102 18.00 6.09 -18.82
CA ARG A 102 17.28 6.72 -17.71
C ARG A 102 16.04 5.92 -17.34
N GLN A 103 15.30 5.41 -18.32
CA GLN A 103 14.14 4.55 -18.07
C GLN A 103 14.54 3.26 -17.35
N GLN A 104 15.58 2.56 -17.83
CA GLN A 104 16.12 1.38 -17.16
C GLN A 104 16.56 1.69 -15.72
N ARG A 105 17.19 2.85 -15.51
CA ARG A 105 17.59 3.28 -14.17
C ARG A 105 16.41 3.51 -13.25
N LEU A 106 15.33 4.12 -13.73
CA LEU A 106 14.10 4.29 -12.95
C LEU A 106 13.50 2.93 -12.57
N LEU A 107 13.44 1.97 -13.51
CA LEU A 107 12.95 0.63 -13.23
C LEU A 107 13.77 -0.08 -12.13
N GLN A 108 15.10 0.00 -12.20
CA GLN A 108 15.99 -0.53 -11.15
C GLN A 108 15.72 0.12 -9.78
N VAL A 109 15.52 1.44 -9.76
CA VAL A 109 15.24 2.18 -8.52
C VAL A 109 13.90 1.76 -7.92
N ALA A 110 12.85 1.60 -8.74
CA ALA A 110 11.53 1.15 -8.30
C ALA A 110 11.59 -0.27 -7.70
N ASN A 111 12.33 -1.18 -8.34
CA ASN A 111 12.51 -2.56 -7.86
C ASN A 111 13.30 -2.65 -6.54
N GLY A 112 13.92 -1.56 -6.08
CA GLY A 112 14.57 -1.52 -4.77
C GLY A 112 13.67 -1.04 -3.62
N CYS A 113 12.39 -0.73 -3.85
CA CYS A 113 11.54 -0.09 -2.84
C CYS A 113 11.37 -0.93 -1.55
N ALA A 114 11.11 -0.26 -0.44
CA ALA A 114 11.10 -0.90 0.87
C ALA A 114 10.00 -1.97 0.99
N ILE A 115 8.80 -1.68 0.49
CA ILE A 115 7.67 -2.61 0.54
C ILE A 115 7.94 -3.85 -0.32
N ARG A 116 8.51 -3.70 -1.52
CA ARG A 116 8.91 -4.86 -2.33
C ARG A 116 9.88 -5.79 -1.59
N LYS A 117 10.88 -5.23 -0.88
CA LYS A 117 11.82 -6.04 -0.08
C LYS A 117 11.11 -6.81 1.04
N ILE A 118 10.10 -6.22 1.68
CA ILE A 118 9.30 -6.90 2.70
C ILE A 118 8.51 -8.05 2.08
N LEU A 119 7.85 -7.80 0.94
CA LEU A 119 7.02 -8.77 0.23
C LEU A 119 7.80 -9.95 -0.36
N SER A 120 9.07 -9.73 -0.72
CA SER A 120 9.97 -10.81 -1.17
C SER A 120 10.64 -11.57 -0.01
N GLY A 121 10.38 -11.17 1.23
CA GLY A 121 10.94 -11.81 2.43
C GLY A 121 10.05 -12.91 3.00
N LYS A 122 10.50 -13.55 4.09
CA LYS A 122 9.67 -14.42 4.91
C LYS A 122 8.79 -13.56 5.81
N ILE A 123 7.48 -13.61 5.60
CA ILE A 123 6.48 -12.90 6.42
C ILE A 123 5.82 -13.92 7.35
N ALA A 124 5.78 -13.62 8.64
CA ALA A 124 5.04 -14.39 9.63
C ALA A 124 4.00 -13.48 10.28
N VAL A 125 2.79 -14.00 10.48
CA VAL A 125 1.71 -13.31 11.20
C VAL A 125 1.50 -14.04 12.51
N VAL A 126 1.52 -13.30 13.62
CA VAL A 126 1.28 -13.83 14.97
C VAL A 126 0.01 -13.16 15.51
N THR A 127 -0.93 -13.97 15.97
CA THR A 127 -2.18 -13.50 16.57
C THR A 127 -2.08 -13.57 18.09
N LEU A 128 -2.50 -12.50 18.76
CA LEU A 128 -2.63 -12.43 20.22
C LEU A 128 -4.09 -12.15 20.56
N GLU A 129 -4.65 -12.90 21.52
CA GLU A 129 -6.04 -12.77 21.92
C GLU A 129 -6.19 -11.85 23.14
N HIS A 130 -7.07 -10.86 23.03
CA HIS A 130 -7.47 -9.97 24.12
C HIS A 130 -9.00 -9.93 24.18
N LEU A 131 -9.61 -11.01 24.69
CA LEU A 131 -11.06 -11.15 24.76
C LEU A 131 -11.56 -10.68 26.13
N GLN A 132 -12.43 -9.67 26.13
CA GLN A 132 -13.18 -9.26 27.32
C GLN A 132 -14.54 -9.95 27.27
N ARG A 133 -14.86 -10.76 28.27
CA ARG A 133 -16.20 -11.31 28.48
C ARG A 133 -16.90 -10.45 29.52
N GLU A 134 -18.07 -9.92 29.17
CA GLU A 134 -19.01 -9.42 30.18
C GLU A 134 -19.74 -10.66 30.72
N ASP A 135 -19.38 -11.07 31.94
CA ASP A 135 -20.11 -12.11 32.67
C ASP A 135 -21.54 -11.59 32.93
N ARG A 136 -22.53 -12.41 32.56
CA ARG A 136 -23.95 -12.13 32.68
C ARG A 136 -24.50 -12.58 34.02
#